data_AF-A0A2E8A2I0-F1
#
_entry.id   AF-A0A2E8A2I0-F1
#
_cell.length_a   1.000
_cell.length_b   1.000
_cell.length_c   1.000
_cell.angle_alpha   90.00
_cell.angle_beta   90.00
_cell.angle_gamma   90.00
#
_symmetry.space_group_name_H-M   'P 1'
#
loop_
_entity.id
_entity.type
_entity.pdbx_description
1 polymer ?
#
loop_
_entity_poly.entity_id
_entity_poly.type
_entity_poly.pdbx_seq_one_letter_code
_entity_poly.pdbx_strand_id
1 'polypeptide(L)' 'MLVALGTFVASLALSWYLSSLLEDHGSTDVTRELAPSLFIVILSSALLWEWGPSPLGFGLIIGSGWYFLNRTVDMIFPV' A
#
# COMPACT_ATOMS: atom_id res chain seq x y z
N MET A 1 -7.83 8.55 -21.01
CA MET A 1 -6.64 8.99 -20.23
C MET A 1 -7.01 9.63 -18.90
N LEU A 2 -7.81 10.70 -18.86
CA LEU A 2 -8.18 11.37 -17.59
C LEU A 2 -8.85 10.45 -16.55
N VAL A 3 -9.76 9.58 -16.98
CA VAL A 3 -10.43 8.62 -16.08
C VAL A 3 -9.42 7.62 -15.48
N ALA A 4 -8.53 7.07 -16.31
CA ALA A 4 -7.49 6.13 -15.85
C ALA A 4 -6.46 6.79 -14.91
N LEU A 5 -6.11 8.05 -15.17
CA LEU A 5 -5.26 8.83 -14.27
C LEU A 5 -5.97 9.10 -12.94
N GLY A 6 -7.25 9.49 -13.00
CA GLY A 6 -8.06 9.74 -11.80
C GLY A 6 -8.19 8.49 -10.94
N THR A 7 -8.46 7.32 -11.54
CA THR A 7 -8.55 6.06 -10.80
C THR A 7 -7.21 5.62 -10.22
N PHE A 8 -6.10 5.84 -10.93
CA PHE A 8 -4.75 5.59 -10.42
C PHE A 8 -4.41 6.47 -9.21
N VAL A 9 -4.62 7.78 -9.30
CA VAL A 9 -4.30 8.71 -8.21
C VAL A 9 -5.20 8.46 -7.00
N ALA A 10 -6.49 8.21 -7.23
CA ALA A 10 -7.43 7.88 -6.16
C ALA A 10 -7.05 6.57 -5.46
N SER A 11 -6.66 5.53 -6.19
CA SER A 11 -6.27 4.25 -5.59
C SER A 11 -4.92 4.32 -4.87
N LEU A 12 -4.00 5.16 -5.36
CA LEU A 12 -2.74 5.45 -4.70
C LEU A 12 -2.95 6.16 -3.36
N ALA A 13 -3.76 7.22 -3.34
CA ALA A 13 -4.12 7.91 -2.10
C ALA A 13 -4.88 6.99 -1.13
N LEU A 14 -5.81 6.18 -1.64
CA LEU A 14 -6.62 5.28 -0.82
C LEU A 14 -5.78 4.18 -0.18
N SER A 15 -4.86 3.54 -0.91
CA SER A 15 -4.01 2.49 -0.36
C SER A 15 -3.04 3.01 0.69
N TRP A 16 -2.47 4.20 0.47
CA TRP A 16 -1.63 4.87 1.46
C TRP A 16 -2.43 5.21 2.72
N TYR A 17 -3.60 5.82 2.56
CA TYR A 17 -4.46 6.20 3.67
C TYR A 17 -4.94 4.99 4.48
N LEU A 18 -5.40 3.91 3.81
CA LEU A 18 -5.77 2.66 4.47
C LEU A 18 -4.61 2.08 5.26
N SER A 19 -3.41 2.06 4.68
CA SER A 19 -2.22 1.55 5.37
C SER A 19 -1.87 2.38 6.62
N SER A 20 -2.03 3.70 6.56
CA SER A 20 -1.83 4.60 7.70
C SER A 20 -2.90 4.49 8.79
N LEU A 21 -4.16 4.22 8.40
CA LEU A 21 -5.29 4.18 9.34
C LEU A 21 -5.37 2.83 10.08
N LEU A 22 -4.87 1.77 9.45
CA LEU A 22 -4.70 0.45 10.05
C LEU A 22 -3.43 0.34 10.92
N GLU A 23 -2.61 1.39 10.98
CA GLU A 23 -1.50 1.49 11.93
C GLU A 23 -2.04 1.78 13.33
N ASP A 24 -2.43 0.70 14.01
CA ASP A 24 -2.94 0.74 15.38
C ASP A 24 -1.82 1.18 16.33
N HIS A 25 -1.95 2.41 16.86
CA HIS A 25 -0.98 3.15 17.68
C HIS A 25 -0.64 2.51 19.05
N GLY A 26 -0.93 1.23 19.26
CA GLY A 26 -0.76 0.55 20.54
C GLY A 26 -0.19 -0.87 20.50
N SER A 27 0.12 -1.44 19.32
CA SER A 27 0.56 -2.83 19.19
C SER A 27 2.08 -2.93 19.00
N THR A 28 2.81 -3.38 20.01
CA THR A 28 4.28 -3.58 20.03
C THR A 28 4.81 -4.59 18.98
N ASP A 29 3.94 -5.19 18.19
CA ASP A 29 4.27 -6.21 17.20
C ASP A 29 4.43 -5.58 15.82
N VAL A 30 5.69 -5.40 15.42
CA VAL A 30 6.17 -4.92 14.11
C VAL A 30 5.48 -5.61 12.92
N THR A 31 5.22 -6.91 13.04
CA THR A 31 4.53 -7.70 12.02
C THR A 31 3.08 -7.26 11.81
N ARG A 32 2.42 -6.73 12.85
CA ARG A 32 1.03 -6.30 12.81
C ARG A 32 0.87 -4.91 12.18
N GLU A 33 1.87 -4.04 12.36
CA GLU A 33 1.92 -2.72 11.71
C GLU A 33 2.13 -2.84 10.19
N LEU A 34 2.96 -3.78 9.74
CA LEU A 34 3.27 -3.95 8.32
C LEU A 34 2.29 -4.87 7.58
N ALA A 35 1.58 -5.76 8.30
CA ALA A 35 0.59 -6.68 7.74
C ALA A 35 -0.43 -6.03 6.78
N PRO A 36 -1.09 -4.89 7.10
CA PRO A 36 -2.08 -4.30 6.21
C PRO A 36 -1.47 -3.82 4.88
N SER A 37 -0.30 -3.18 4.93
CA SER A 37 0.39 -2.73 3.71
C SER A 37 0.86 -3.90 2.83
N LEU A 38 1.46 -4.93 3.43
CA LEU A 38 1.86 -6.15 2.71
C LEU A 38 0.68 -6.87 2.09
N PHE A 39 -0.45 -6.94 2.81
CA PHE A 39 -1.66 -7.54 2.28
C PHE A 39 -2.15 -6.81 1.02
N ILE A 40 -2.16 -5.47 1.03
CA ILE A 40 -2.56 -4.68 -0.15
C ILE A 40 -1.58 -4.88 -1.30
N VAL A 41 -0.27 -4.93 -1.06
CA VAL A 41 0.75 -5.22 -2.08
C VAL A 41 0.53 -6.59 -2.71
N ILE A 42 0.33 -7.63 -1.90
CA ILE A 42 0.13 -9.00 -2.39
C ILE A 42 -1.18 -9.10 -3.17
N LEU A 43 -2.28 -8.55 -2.63
CA LEU A 43 -3.59 -8.58 -3.27
C LEU A 43 -3.57 -7.84 -4.61
N SER A 44 -2.97 -6.64 -4.66
CA SER A 44 -2.85 -5.89 -5.92
C SER A 44 -1.92 -6.57 -6.91
N SER A 45 -0.87 -7.25 -6.47
CA SER A 45 0.01 -8.07 -7.32
C SER A 45 -0.76 -9.22 -7.97
N ALA A 46 -1.57 -9.93 -7.17
CA ALA A 46 -2.39 -11.04 -7.66
C ALA A 46 -3.44 -10.55 -8.67
N LEU A 47 -4.11 -9.42 -8.39
CA LEU A 47 -5.06 -8.81 -9.32
C LEU A 47 -4.41 -8.38 -10.64
N LEU A 48 -3.21 -7.78 -10.59
CA LEU A 48 -2.48 -7.39 -11.80
C LEU A 48 -1.99 -8.61 -12.59
N TRP A 49 -1.67 -9.71 -11.91
CA TRP A 49 -1.28 -10.96 -12.56
C TRP A 49 -2.45 -11.62 -13.30
N GLU A 50 -3.63 -11.68 -12.67
CA GLU A 50 -4.79 -12.35 -13.23
C GLU A 50 -5.53 -11.50 -14.27
N TRP A 51 -5.75 -10.21 -13.99
CA TRP A 51 -6.58 -9.33 -14.81
C TRP A 51 -5.76 -8.42 -15.72
N GLY A 52 -4.43 -8.45 -15.60
CA GLY A 52 -3.50 -7.67 -16.40
C GLY A 52 -3.36 -6.22 -15.92
N PRO A 53 -2.71 -5.36 -16.74
CA PRO A 53 -2.35 -4.01 -16.34
C PRO A 53 -3.59 -3.14 -16.11
N SER A 54 -3.79 -2.73 -14.86
CA SER A 54 -4.90 -1.85 -14.46
C SER A 54 -4.39 -0.64 -13.66
N PRO A 55 -4.91 0.58 -13.92
CA PRO A 55 -4.51 1.77 -13.18
C PRO A 55 -4.80 1.63 -11.68
N LEU A 56 -5.92 0.98 -11.35
CA LEU A 56 -6.32 0.69 -9.98
C LEU A 56 -5.28 -0.18 -9.25
N GLY A 57 -4.92 -1.33 -9.84
CA GLY A 57 -3.95 -2.25 -9.26
C GLY A 57 -2.57 -1.62 -9.08
N PHE A 58 -2.09 -0.86 -10.07
CA PHE A 58 -0.82 -0.14 -9.96
C PHE A 58 -0.84 0.94 -8.88
N GLY A 59 -1.91 1.71 -8.77
CA GLY A 59 -2.00 2.73 -7.71
C GLY A 59 -2.03 2.10 -6.31
N LEU A 60 -2.75 0.98 -6.14
CA LEU A 60 -2.79 0.25 -4.88
C LEU A 60 -1.42 -0.32 -4.50
N ILE A 61 -0.69 -0.92 -5.45
CA ILE A 61 0.63 -1.53 -5.22
C ILE A 61 1.66 -0.45 -4.86
N ILE A 62 1.65 0.68 -5.56
CA ILE A 62 2.63 1.76 -5.36
C ILE A 62 2.35 2.47 -4.05
N GLY A 63 1.09 2.82 -3.75
CA GLY A 63 0.76 3.54 -2.52
C GLY A 63 1.03 2.72 -1.26
N SER A 64 0.58 1.46 -1.22
CA SER A 64 0.86 0.55 -0.11
C SER A 64 2.33 0.13 -0.01
N GLY A 65 3.00 -0.11 -1.15
CA GLY A 65 4.42 -0.45 -1.20
C GLY A 65 5.32 0.71 -0.73
N TRP A 66 4.98 1.95 -1.10
CA TRP A 66 5.67 3.14 -0.62
C TRP A 66 5.55 3.27 0.90
N TYR A 67 4.33 3.11 1.44
CA TYR A 67 4.09 3.13 2.88
C TYR A 67 4.90 2.06 3.61
N PHE A 68 4.84 0.82 3.12
CA PHE A 68 5.59 -0.31 3.68
C PHE A 68 7.10 -0.03 3.73
N LEU A 69 7.67 0.49 2.63
CA LEU A 69 9.10 0.80 2.54
C LEU A 69 9.49 1.92 3.52
N ASN A 70 8.74 3.02 3.56
CA ASN A 70 9.01 4.10 4.51
C ASN A 70 9.00 3.59 5.94
N ARG A 71 7.98 2.81 6.31
CA ARG A 71 7.88 2.30 7.67
C ARG A 71 8.98 1.31 8.01
N THR A 72 9.34 0.46 7.06
CA THR A 72 10.47 -0.47 7.20
C THR A 72 11.79 0.29 7.39
N VAL A 73 12.00 1.40 6.67
CA VAL A 73 13.18 2.25 6.84
C VAL A 73 13.21 2.91 8.22
N ASP A 74 12.08 3.46 8.68
CA ASP A 74 11.97 4.05 10.02
C ASP A 74 12.25 3.02 11.14
N MET A 75 11.87 1.76 10.93
CA MET A 75 12.15 0.67 11.86
C MET A 75 13.62 0.23 11.87
N ILE A 76 14.26 0.17 10.70
CA ILE A 76 15.66 -0.27 10.58
C ILE A 76 16.61 0.84 11.04
N PHE A 77 16.28 2.10 10.75
CA PHE A 77 17.06 3.29 11.09
C PHE A 77 16.22 4.24 11.95
N PRO A 78 15.99 3.90 13.23
CA PRO A 78 15.39 4.83 14.17
C PRO A 78 16.40 5.94 14.46
N VAL A 79 16.27 7.09 13.79
CA VAL A 79 17.11 8.29 13.99
C VAL A 79 16.54 9.14 15.12
#